data_AF-A0A353QXA3-F1
#
_entry.id   AF-A0A353QXA3-F1
#
_cell.length_a   1.000
_cell.length_b   1.000
_cell.length_c   1.000
_cell.angle_alpha   90.00
_cell.angle_beta   90.00
_cell.angle_gamma   90.00
#
_symmetry.space_group_name_H-M   'P 1'
#
loop_
_entity.id
_entity.type
_entity.pdbx_description
1 polymer ?
#
loop_
_entity_poly.entity_id
_entity_poly.type
_entity_poly.pdbx_seq_one_letter_code
_entity_poly.pdbx_strand_id
1 'polypeptide(L)'
;MGIMSGLTGIKQIFFGSLTTNNNTEPKKELNNYSFLNHPIHDTISFQKSSRNYTETQINIMHTLKALAVKLRLPDFYTGKPFDKGYKPTIEHVIPHSQKEKVAEKGLKNINSLENFVLTGSRINNKRDSMSLKEWYKRHPDYLENGKKALKKYEKINNPIINGKEWVEKLKKILNGELGYIAFTGRKNQNNLKDQKLSYVA
;
A
#
# COMPACT_ATOMS: atom_id res chain seq x y z
N MET A 1 -8.33 7.82 64.62
CA MET A 1 -7.37 6.69 64.67
C MET A 1 -6.87 6.42 63.26
N GLY A 2 -5.55 6.27 63.08
CA GLY A 2 -4.86 5.80 61.87
C GLY A 2 -4.66 6.88 60.79
N ILE A 3 -3.50 7.52 60.60
CA ILE A 3 -2.14 7.09 60.19
C ILE A 3 -2.00 6.83 58.67
N MET A 4 -1.04 7.57 58.08
CA MET A 4 -0.29 7.35 56.82
C MET A 4 -1.06 7.52 55.49
N SER A 5 -0.48 8.03 54.41
CA SER A 5 0.92 8.29 53.99
C SER A 5 0.81 9.24 52.80
N GLY A 6 1.64 10.28 52.65
CA GLY A 6 3.05 10.17 52.28
C GLY A 6 3.22 10.70 50.84
N LEU A 7 3.91 11.85 50.73
CA LEU A 7 4.29 12.54 49.50
C LEU A 7 4.77 11.60 48.39
N THR A 8 4.35 11.85 47.15
CA THR A 8 5.16 11.57 45.96
C THR A 8 5.27 12.82 45.11
N GLY A 9 6.28 13.63 45.44
CA GLY A 9 6.79 14.69 44.58
C GLY A 9 7.99 14.21 43.78
N ILE A 10 7.97 14.51 42.48
CA ILE A 10 9.07 14.94 41.61
C ILE A 10 10.27 13.98 41.40
N LYS A 11 10.51 13.58 40.13
CA LYS A 11 11.67 14.05 39.32
C LYS A 11 11.69 13.46 37.90
N GLN A 12 11.62 14.36 36.91
CA GLN A 12 12.26 14.17 35.60
C GLN A 12 13.78 14.19 35.80
N ILE A 13 14.52 13.28 35.16
CA ILE A 13 15.97 13.44 34.94
C ILE A 13 16.33 12.99 33.52
N PHE A 14 16.59 14.00 32.70
CA PHE A 14 17.65 14.23 31.71
C PHE A 14 18.13 13.14 30.72
N PHE A 15 18.23 13.65 29.48
CA PHE A 15 19.03 13.21 28.36
C PHE A 15 20.44 12.73 28.75
N GLY A 16 20.76 11.49 28.34
CA GLY A 16 22.13 11.04 28.15
C GLY A 16 22.51 11.14 26.68
N SER A 17 23.35 12.12 26.36
CA SER A 17 24.12 12.19 25.11
C SER A 17 25.03 10.95 25.03
N LEU A 18 24.88 10.13 23.99
CA LEU A 18 25.93 9.21 23.56
C LEU A 18 26.42 9.64 22.19
N THR A 19 27.60 10.23 22.26
CA THR A 19 28.53 10.55 21.19
C THR A 19 28.75 9.36 20.26
N THR A 20 28.81 9.66 18.97
CA THR A 20 29.25 8.76 17.91
C THR A 20 30.67 8.26 18.17
N ASN A 21 30.89 6.94 18.11
CA ASN A 21 32.21 6.39 17.86
C ASN A 21 32.10 5.28 16.81
N ASN A 22 32.79 5.49 15.69
CA ASN A 22 32.92 4.53 14.60
C ASN A 22 34.09 3.59 14.91
N ASN A 23 33.97 2.34 14.45
CA ASN A 23 34.96 1.25 14.49
C ASN A 23 34.92 0.37 15.74
N THR A 24 34.08 -0.67 15.69
CA THR A 24 34.45 -2.02 16.14
C THR A 24 33.42 -3.03 15.62
N GLU A 25 33.86 -4.00 14.81
CA GLU A 25 33.04 -5.14 14.41
C GLU A 25 32.75 -6.04 15.63
N PRO A 26 31.51 -6.51 15.85
CA PRO A 26 31.26 -7.60 16.77
C PRO A 26 31.27 -8.94 16.01
N LYS A 27 32.23 -9.79 16.38
CA LYS A 27 32.22 -11.23 16.14
C LYS A 27 30.98 -11.87 16.79
N LYS A 28 30.50 -12.94 16.17
CA LYS A 28 29.42 -13.83 16.63
C LYS A 28 29.62 -14.26 18.09
N GLU A 29 28.58 -14.06 18.91
CA GLU A 29 28.25 -14.96 20.02
C GLU A 29 26.83 -15.49 19.80
N LEU A 30 26.74 -16.82 19.70
CA LEU A 30 25.51 -17.58 19.89
C LEU A 30 25.16 -17.56 21.38
N ASN A 31 23.89 -17.30 21.72
CA ASN A 31 23.09 -18.24 22.51
C ASN A 31 21.61 -17.83 22.62
N ASN A 32 20.78 -18.71 22.05
CA ASN A 32 19.51 -19.22 22.55
C ASN A 32 18.36 -18.24 22.85
N TYR A 33 17.51 -18.00 21.84
CA TYR A 33 16.06 -18.14 22.02
C TYR A 33 15.45 -18.87 20.82
N SER A 34 14.91 -20.05 21.12
CA SER A 34 14.23 -20.96 20.20
C SER A 34 12.76 -20.58 20.08
N PHE A 35 12.34 -20.08 18.91
CA PHE A 35 11.00 -20.31 18.33
C PHE A 35 11.11 -20.33 16.79
N LEU A 36 11.92 -21.27 16.29
CA LEU A 36 11.48 -22.11 15.20
C LEU A 36 10.31 -22.94 15.80
N ASN A 37 9.14 -22.99 15.19
CA ASN A 37 8.87 -24.07 14.25
C ASN A 37 7.83 -23.64 13.23
N HIS A 38 8.10 -22.55 12.52
CA HIS A 38 8.02 -22.47 11.05
C HIS A 38 8.35 -21.04 10.62
N PRO A 39 9.63 -20.75 10.28
CA PRO A 39 9.87 -19.58 9.46
C PRO A 39 9.23 -19.90 8.12
N ILE A 40 8.18 -19.18 7.74
CA ILE A 40 7.78 -19.13 6.34
C ILE A 40 8.99 -18.53 5.62
N HIS A 41 9.90 -19.39 5.15
CA HIS A 41 10.86 -19.11 4.11
C HIS A 41 10.08 -18.89 2.80
N ASP A 42 9.18 -17.92 2.79
CA ASP A 42 8.98 -17.18 1.57
C ASP A 42 10.21 -16.29 1.49
N THR A 43 11.19 -16.77 0.74
CA THR A 43 12.20 -15.93 0.11
C THR A 43 11.46 -14.77 -0.53
N ILE A 44 11.37 -13.66 0.20
CA ILE A 44 10.77 -12.44 -0.29
C ILE A 44 11.78 -11.93 -1.30
N SER A 45 11.58 -12.21 -2.58
CA SER A 45 12.31 -11.54 -3.63
C SER A 45 11.82 -10.09 -3.70
N PHE A 46 12.19 -9.28 -2.71
CA PHE A 46 12.48 -7.90 -3.01
C PHE A 46 13.75 -7.96 -3.86
N GLN A 47 13.62 -7.99 -5.19
CA GLN A 47 14.74 -7.67 -6.07
C GLN A 47 15.35 -6.38 -5.52
N LYS A 48 16.53 -6.45 -4.89
CA LYS A 48 17.38 -5.36 -4.37
C LYS A 48 16.73 -3.97 -4.50
N SER A 49 15.68 -3.73 -3.73
CA SER A 49 14.98 -2.45 -3.79
C SER A 49 15.59 -1.62 -2.68
N SER A 50 16.36 -0.59 -3.03
CA SER A 50 16.89 0.43 -2.10
C SER A 50 15.81 1.31 -1.46
N ARG A 51 14.56 0.82 -1.45
CA ARG A 51 13.40 1.57 -1.00
C ARG A 51 13.29 1.43 0.52
N ASN A 52 13.33 2.57 1.19
CA ASN A 52 13.13 2.63 2.63
C ASN A 52 11.62 2.71 2.90
N TYR A 53 11.08 1.63 3.45
CA TYR A 53 9.70 1.61 3.96
C TYR A 53 9.73 1.74 5.48
N THR A 54 8.78 2.48 6.04
CA THR A 54 8.56 2.46 7.48
C THR A 54 7.92 1.14 7.91
N GLU A 55 8.04 0.79 9.19
CA GLU A 55 7.38 -0.40 9.74
C GLU A 55 5.87 -0.38 9.52
N THR A 56 5.24 0.80 9.67
CA THR A 56 3.81 1.00 9.36
C THR A 56 3.49 0.65 7.91
N GLN A 57 4.32 1.09 6.95
CA GLN A 57 4.11 0.79 5.53
C GLN A 57 4.24 -0.71 5.25
N ILE A 58 5.23 -1.36 5.85
CA ILE A 58 5.43 -2.82 5.73
C ILE A 58 4.19 -3.55 6.26
N ASN A 59 3.70 -3.17 7.44
CA ASN A 59 2.52 -3.79 8.05
C ASN A 59 1.26 -3.60 7.19
N ILE A 60 1.05 -2.41 6.63
CA ILE A 60 -0.06 -2.13 5.71
C ILE A 60 0.04 -3.04 4.46
N MET A 61 1.21 -3.12 3.84
CA MET A 61 1.43 -3.96 2.65
C MET A 61 1.20 -5.44 2.94
N HIS A 62 1.67 -5.94 4.09
CA HIS A 62 1.42 -7.31 4.54
C HIS A 62 -0.06 -7.57 4.79
N THR A 63 -0.74 -6.65 5.47
CA THR A 63 -2.17 -6.74 5.74
C THR A 63 -2.99 -6.77 4.45
N LEU A 64 -2.69 -5.90 3.48
CA LEU A 64 -3.33 -5.90 2.17
C LEU A 64 -3.17 -7.24 1.45
N LYS A 65 -1.94 -7.78 1.38
CA LYS A 65 -1.66 -9.07 0.74
C LYS A 65 -2.40 -10.22 1.43
N ALA A 66 -2.38 -10.25 2.76
CA ALA A 66 -3.09 -11.28 3.53
C ALA A 66 -4.60 -11.23 3.31
N LEU A 67 -5.19 -10.02 3.32
CA LEU A 67 -6.61 -9.81 3.03
C LEU A 67 -6.96 -10.20 1.60
N ALA A 68 -6.08 -9.94 0.63
CA ALA A 68 -6.28 -10.31 -0.76
C ALA A 68 -6.54 -11.81 -0.93
N VAL A 69 -5.70 -12.65 -0.33
CA VAL A 69 -5.86 -14.11 -0.35
C VAL A 69 -7.05 -14.54 0.52
N LYS A 70 -7.14 -14.02 1.75
CA LYS A 70 -8.18 -14.44 2.72
C LYS A 70 -9.60 -14.18 2.20
N LEU A 71 -9.81 -13.05 1.55
CA LEU A 71 -11.12 -12.62 1.06
C LEU A 71 -11.33 -12.94 -0.43
N ARG A 72 -10.36 -13.64 -1.07
CA ARG A 72 -10.34 -13.91 -2.51
C ARG A 72 -10.64 -12.63 -3.32
N LEU A 73 -9.97 -11.54 -2.95
CA LEU A 73 -10.15 -10.27 -3.63
C LEU A 73 -9.72 -10.42 -5.10
N PRO A 74 -10.37 -9.69 -6.02
CA PRO A 74 -9.92 -9.67 -7.41
C PRO A 74 -8.60 -8.91 -7.53
N ASP A 75 -7.71 -9.43 -8.37
CA ASP A 75 -6.60 -8.71 -8.97
C ASP A 75 -7.12 -7.47 -9.69
N PHE A 76 -6.48 -6.33 -9.44
CA PHE A 76 -6.98 -5.03 -9.89
C PHE A 76 -7.08 -4.94 -11.42
N TYR A 77 -6.16 -5.55 -12.17
CA TYR A 77 -6.12 -5.43 -13.62
C TYR A 77 -6.81 -6.59 -14.32
N THR A 78 -6.58 -7.81 -13.86
CA THR A 78 -7.08 -9.02 -14.52
C THR A 78 -8.45 -9.45 -14.01
N GLY A 79 -8.89 -8.93 -12.87
CA GLY A 79 -10.16 -9.29 -12.22
C GLY A 79 -10.18 -10.71 -11.62
N LYS A 80 -9.12 -11.51 -11.81
CA LYS A 80 -9.03 -12.87 -11.29
C LYS A 80 -8.87 -12.85 -9.77
N PRO A 81 -9.57 -13.70 -9.01
CA PRO A 81 -9.43 -13.75 -7.56
C PRO A 81 -8.02 -14.20 -7.14
N PHE A 82 -7.51 -13.66 -6.04
CA PHE A 82 -6.32 -14.18 -5.37
C PHE A 82 -6.68 -15.49 -4.64
N ASP A 83 -6.23 -16.62 -5.19
CA ASP A 83 -6.41 -17.95 -4.61
C ASP A 83 -5.11 -18.47 -3.96
N LYS A 84 -5.19 -19.58 -3.21
CA LYS A 84 -4.00 -20.24 -2.62
C LYS A 84 -3.00 -20.58 -3.74
N GLY A 85 -1.81 -19.97 -3.69
CA GLY A 85 -0.74 -20.14 -4.68
C GLY A 85 -0.54 -18.93 -5.61
N TYR A 86 -1.52 -18.03 -5.73
CA TYR A 86 -1.33 -16.76 -6.45
C TYR A 86 -0.84 -15.69 -5.47
N LYS A 87 0.46 -15.36 -5.52
CA LYS A 87 1.08 -14.42 -4.58
C LYS A 87 0.71 -12.97 -4.95
N PRO A 88 -0.16 -12.29 -4.18
CA PRO A 88 -0.46 -10.88 -4.42
C PRO A 88 0.80 -10.03 -4.21
N THR A 89 0.91 -9.00 -5.03
CA THR A 89 1.91 -7.95 -4.92
C THR A 89 1.22 -6.61 -4.74
N ILE A 90 1.98 -5.65 -4.21
CA ILE A 90 1.54 -4.27 -4.11
C ILE A 90 2.15 -3.53 -5.29
N GLU A 91 1.29 -2.93 -6.09
CA GLU A 91 1.71 -2.06 -7.18
C GLU A 91 1.37 -0.62 -6.82
N HIS A 92 2.27 0.28 -7.21
CA HIS A 92 2.09 1.71 -7.04
C HIS A 92 1.43 2.25 -8.32
N VAL A 93 0.27 2.88 -8.20
CA VAL A 93 -0.43 3.48 -9.35
C VAL A 93 0.45 4.54 -10.00
N ILE A 94 0.99 5.45 -9.19
CA ILE A 94 2.08 6.34 -9.57
C ILE A 94 3.39 5.58 -9.31
N PRO A 95 4.19 5.26 -10.34
CA PRO A 95 5.43 4.51 -10.16
C PRO A 95 6.49 5.35 -9.44
N HIS A 96 7.45 4.70 -8.78
CA HIS A 96 8.55 5.39 -8.09
C HIS A 96 9.42 6.26 -8.99
N SER A 97 9.49 5.94 -10.28
CA SER A 97 10.16 6.77 -11.29
C SER A 97 9.52 8.14 -11.48
N GLN A 98 8.30 8.34 -10.96
CA GLN A 98 7.52 9.58 -11.03
C GLN A 98 7.22 10.15 -9.63
N LYS A 99 8.12 9.91 -8.67
CA LYS A 99 7.94 10.34 -7.26
C LYS A 99 7.77 11.85 -7.10
N GLU A 100 8.26 12.64 -8.04
CA GLU A 100 8.12 14.09 -8.09
C GLU A 100 6.66 14.53 -8.26
N LYS A 101 5.82 13.70 -8.88
CA LYS A 101 4.38 14.00 -9.13
C LYS A 101 3.48 13.69 -7.93
N VAL A 102 4.03 13.11 -6.87
CA VAL A 102 3.27 12.63 -5.70
C VAL A 102 2.48 13.77 -5.04
N ALA A 103 3.12 14.91 -4.81
CA ALA A 103 2.49 16.06 -4.17
C ALA A 103 1.36 16.64 -5.03
N GLU A 104 1.57 16.76 -6.35
CA GLU A 104 0.56 17.23 -7.32
C GLU A 104 -0.69 16.33 -7.34
N LYS A 105 -0.50 15.04 -7.02
CA LYS A 105 -1.57 14.03 -6.99
C LYS A 105 -2.20 13.89 -5.60
N GLY A 106 -1.88 14.81 -4.68
CA GLY A 106 -2.47 14.87 -3.34
C GLY A 106 -1.99 13.77 -2.39
N LEU A 107 -0.86 13.13 -2.70
CA LEU A 107 -0.24 12.12 -1.85
C LEU A 107 0.79 12.75 -0.92
N LYS A 108 0.85 12.26 0.32
CA LYS A 108 1.89 12.68 1.28
C LYS A 108 3.27 12.15 0.88
N ASN A 109 3.34 10.92 0.36
CA ASN A 109 4.55 10.31 -0.16
C ASN A 109 4.20 9.19 -1.15
N ILE A 110 5.17 8.72 -1.93
CA ILE A 110 4.97 7.69 -2.97
C ILE A 110 4.44 6.36 -2.39
N ASN A 111 4.81 6.05 -1.14
CA ASN A 111 4.45 4.82 -0.42
C ASN A 111 3.16 4.96 0.40
N SER A 112 2.34 5.97 0.11
CA SER A 112 1.01 6.15 0.71
C SER A 112 0.10 4.99 0.32
N LEU A 113 -0.69 4.48 1.27
CA LEU A 113 -1.68 3.40 1.06
C LEU A 113 -2.62 3.71 -0.11
N GLU A 114 -2.98 4.98 -0.27
CA GLU A 114 -3.84 5.47 -1.35
C GLU A 114 -3.26 5.23 -2.75
N ASN A 115 -1.94 5.08 -2.87
CA ASN A 115 -1.26 4.81 -4.13
C ASN A 115 -1.17 3.30 -4.44
N PHE A 116 -1.70 2.42 -3.58
CA PHE A 116 -1.55 0.98 -3.71
C PHE A 116 -2.74 0.33 -4.40
N VAL A 117 -2.44 -0.62 -5.30
CA VAL A 117 -3.40 -1.61 -5.81
C VAL A 117 -2.84 -3.02 -5.63
N LEU A 118 -3.73 -4.00 -5.54
CA LEU A 118 -3.38 -5.42 -5.45
C LEU A 118 -3.33 -6.02 -6.85
N THR A 119 -2.20 -6.62 -7.21
CA THR A 119 -1.99 -7.26 -8.52
C THR A 119 -1.06 -8.47 -8.39
N GLY A 120 -1.08 -9.41 -9.30
CA GLY A 120 -0.09 -10.48 -9.36
C GLY A 120 1.26 -10.02 -9.90
N SER A 121 2.33 -10.70 -9.46
CA SER A 121 3.71 -10.38 -9.83
C SER A 121 3.93 -10.29 -11.35
N ARG A 122 3.35 -11.19 -12.13
CA ARG A 122 3.47 -11.18 -13.60
C ARG A 122 2.92 -9.89 -14.22
N ILE A 123 1.78 -9.40 -13.71
CA ILE A 123 1.14 -8.20 -14.24
C ILE A 123 1.91 -6.96 -13.79
N ASN A 124 2.28 -6.90 -12.51
CA ASN A 124 3.11 -5.83 -11.95
C ASN A 124 4.43 -5.67 -12.73
N ASN A 125 5.12 -6.79 -13.00
CA ASN A 125 6.37 -6.78 -13.78
C ASN A 125 6.18 -6.37 -15.24
N LYS A 126 5.03 -6.70 -15.85
CA LYS A 126 4.72 -6.29 -17.23
C LYS A 126 4.43 -4.80 -17.33
N ARG A 127 3.75 -4.24 -16.32
CA ARG A 127 3.49 -2.80 -16.27
C ARG A 127 4.78 -2.03 -16.00
N ASP A 128 5.64 -2.56 -15.14
CA ASP A 128 6.91 -1.96 -14.76
C ASP A 128 6.70 -0.49 -14.33
N SER A 129 7.35 0.45 -15.01
CA SER A 129 7.30 1.88 -14.69
C SER A 129 6.34 2.66 -15.61
N MET A 130 5.52 1.95 -16.38
CA MET A 130 4.55 2.53 -17.31
C MET A 130 3.47 3.31 -16.57
N SER A 131 3.11 4.48 -17.10
CA SER A 131 1.98 5.26 -16.55
C SER A 131 0.68 4.47 -16.66
N LEU A 132 -0.27 4.75 -15.76
CA LEU A 132 -1.56 4.08 -15.77
C LEU A 132 -2.33 4.35 -17.07
N LYS A 133 -2.23 5.57 -17.60
CA LYS A 133 -2.85 5.98 -18.86
C LYS A 133 -2.34 5.14 -20.04
N GLU A 134 -1.03 4.97 -20.16
CA GLU A 134 -0.42 4.16 -21.20
C GLU A 134 -0.75 2.66 -21.03
N TRP A 135 -0.81 2.20 -19.78
CA TRP A 135 -1.20 0.81 -19.48
C TRP A 135 -2.60 0.47 -19.97
N TYR A 136 -3.60 1.33 -19.70
CA TYR A 136 -4.96 1.09 -20.17
C TYR A 136 -5.16 1.31 -21.67
N LYS A 137 -4.31 2.11 -22.34
CA LYS A 137 -4.31 2.15 -23.81
C LYS A 137 -3.97 0.79 -24.41
N ARG A 138 -3.00 0.08 -23.81
CA ARG A 138 -2.55 -1.25 -24.26
C ARG A 138 -3.47 -2.38 -23.82
N HIS A 139 -4.18 -2.18 -22.71
CA HIS A 139 -5.07 -3.17 -22.09
C HIS A 139 -6.42 -2.53 -21.71
N PRO A 140 -7.24 -2.14 -22.70
CA PRO A 140 -8.49 -1.42 -22.43
C PRO A 140 -9.50 -2.25 -21.61
N ASP A 141 -9.44 -3.58 -21.74
CA ASP A 141 -10.24 -4.54 -20.98
C ASP A 141 -9.99 -4.48 -19.46
N TYR A 142 -8.80 -4.04 -19.04
CA TYR A 142 -8.43 -3.99 -17.63
C TYR A 142 -9.13 -2.87 -16.86
N LEU A 143 -9.62 -1.83 -17.54
CA LEU A 143 -10.31 -0.72 -16.89
C LEU A 143 -11.58 -1.18 -16.17
N GLU A 144 -12.37 -2.05 -16.81
CA GLU A 144 -13.59 -2.59 -16.22
C GLU A 144 -13.30 -3.55 -15.05
N ASN A 145 -12.17 -4.26 -15.10
CA ASN A 145 -11.72 -5.10 -14.00
C ASN A 145 -11.32 -4.25 -12.79
N GLY A 146 -10.60 -3.14 -13.00
CA GLY A 146 -10.26 -2.19 -11.95
C GLY A 146 -11.51 -1.65 -11.25
N LYS A 147 -12.53 -1.25 -12.01
CA LYS A 147 -13.82 -0.80 -11.43
C LYS A 147 -14.49 -1.88 -10.58
N LYS A 148 -14.49 -3.14 -11.04
CA LYS A 148 -15.03 -4.27 -10.28
C LYS A 148 -14.22 -4.55 -9.02
N ALA A 149 -12.90 -4.44 -9.10
CA ALA A 149 -12.00 -4.66 -7.97
C ALA A 149 -12.21 -3.63 -6.86
N LEU A 150 -12.28 -2.34 -7.20
CA LEU A 150 -12.55 -1.28 -6.23
C LEU A 150 -13.84 -1.51 -5.44
N LYS A 151 -14.92 -1.95 -6.10
CA LYS A 151 -16.19 -2.29 -5.41
C LYS A 151 -16.06 -3.44 -4.41
N LYS A 152 -15.10 -4.35 -4.61
CA LYS A 152 -14.80 -5.42 -3.66
C LYS A 152 -13.91 -4.90 -2.54
N TYR A 153 -12.95 -4.03 -2.84
CA TYR A 153 -12.06 -3.44 -1.84
C TYR A 153 -12.81 -2.53 -0.85
N GLU A 154 -13.86 -1.84 -1.30
CA GLU A 154 -14.76 -1.05 -0.42
C GLU A 154 -15.41 -1.86 0.71
N LYS A 155 -15.48 -3.19 0.55
CA LYS A 155 -16.09 -4.10 1.51
C LYS A 155 -15.11 -4.60 2.57
N ILE A 156 -13.82 -4.24 2.45
CA ILE A 156 -12.82 -4.60 3.45
C ILE A 156 -13.13 -3.83 4.74
N ASN A 157 -13.47 -4.57 5.77
CA ASN A 157 -13.59 -4.07 7.13
C ASN A 157 -12.41 -4.59 7.95
N ASN A 158 -11.39 -3.77 8.14
CA ASN A 158 -10.18 -4.10 8.88
C ASN A 158 -9.68 -2.87 9.66
N PRO A 159 -9.22 -3.03 10.91
CA PRO A 159 -8.78 -1.90 11.74
C PRO A 159 -7.54 -1.16 11.20
N ILE A 160 -6.70 -1.83 10.41
CA ILE A 160 -5.53 -1.22 9.76
C ILE A 160 -5.95 -0.59 8.41
N ILE A 161 -6.94 -1.18 7.75
CA ILE A 161 -7.38 -0.79 6.40
C ILE A 161 -8.87 -0.53 6.39
N ASN A 162 -9.23 0.75 6.46
CA ASN A 162 -10.58 1.21 6.19
C ASN A 162 -10.84 1.15 4.67
N GLY A 163 -11.45 0.06 4.19
CA GLY A 163 -11.63 -0.20 2.76
C GLY A 163 -12.38 0.89 2.01
N LYS A 164 -13.39 1.51 2.64
CA LYS A 164 -14.17 2.61 2.02
C LYS A 164 -13.30 3.84 1.80
N GLU A 165 -12.66 4.33 2.86
CA GLU A 165 -11.82 5.52 2.80
C GLU A 165 -10.62 5.32 1.86
N TRP A 166 -10.00 4.14 1.92
CA TRP A 166 -8.92 3.76 1.02
C TRP A 166 -9.33 3.84 -0.45
N VAL A 167 -10.46 3.21 -0.81
CA VAL A 167 -10.94 3.22 -2.20
C VAL A 167 -11.33 4.62 -2.67
N GLU A 168 -11.93 5.45 -1.81
CA GLU A 168 -12.27 6.83 -2.17
C GLU A 168 -11.03 7.64 -2.55
N LYS A 169 -9.94 7.54 -1.77
CA LYS A 169 -8.69 8.23 -2.08
C LYS A 169 -8.00 7.64 -3.30
N LEU A 170 -7.98 6.32 -3.44
CA LEU A 170 -7.44 5.62 -4.60
C LEU A 170 -8.16 6.03 -5.91
N LYS A 171 -9.49 6.15 -5.89
CA LYS A 171 -10.27 6.65 -7.05
C LYS A 171 -9.87 8.05 -7.49
N LYS A 172 -9.55 8.95 -6.55
CA LYS A 172 -9.08 10.31 -6.87
C LYS A 172 -7.75 10.25 -7.64
N ILE A 173 -6.81 9.42 -7.19
CA ILE A 173 -5.51 9.23 -7.84
C ILE A 173 -5.69 8.61 -9.23
N LEU A 174 -6.49 7.54 -9.34
CA LEU A 174 -6.75 6.88 -10.61
C LEU A 174 -7.36 7.82 -11.66
N ASN A 175 -8.36 8.62 -11.28
CA ASN A 175 -8.95 9.62 -12.17
C ASN A 175 -7.94 10.72 -12.54
N GLY A 176 -7.13 11.16 -11.57
CA GLY A 176 -6.05 12.13 -11.80
C GLY A 176 -4.97 11.64 -12.75
N GLU A 177 -4.66 10.34 -12.77
CA GLU A 177 -3.74 9.72 -13.74
C GLU A 177 -4.36 9.58 -15.13
N LEU A 178 -5.67 9.37 -15.21
CA LEU A 178 -6.38 9.25 -16.48
C LEU A 178 -6.71 10.61 -17.11
N GLY A 179 -6.78 11.67 -16.30
CA GLY A 179 -7.21 13.00 -16.73
C GLY A 179 -8.72 13.10 -16.99
N TYR A 180 -9.49 12.11 -16.55
CA TYR A 180 -10.95 12.08 -16.64
C TYR A 180 -11.55 11.18 -15.55
N ILE A 181 -12.87 11.27 -15.40
CA ILE A 181 -13.59 10.59 -14.35
C ILE A 181 -14.01 9.18 -14.80
N ALA A 182 -13.10 8.23 -14.68
CA ALA A 182 -13.34 6.83 -15.04
C ALA A 182 -13.97 6.02 -13.89
N PHE A 183 -13.64 6.33 -12.62
CA PHE A 183 -13.93 5.46 -11.47
C PHE A 183 -14.97 6.00 -10.48
N THR A 184 -15.82 6.97 -10.86
CA THR A 184 -16.88 7.48 -9.96
C THR A 184 -18.13 6.59 -9.92
N GLY A 185 -18.87 6.69 -8.80
CA GLY A 185 -20.21 6.09 -8.68
C GLY A 185 -21.28 6.91 -9.41
N ARG A 186 -22.39 6.27 -9.76
CA ARG A 186 -23.52 6.85 -10.54
C ARG A 186 -24.01 8.22 -10.03
N LYS A 187 -23.93 8.50 -8.72
CA LYS A 187 -24.40 9.78 -8.14
C LYS A 187 -23.69 11.03 -8.68
N ASN A 188 -22.44 10.92 -9.14
CA ASN A 188 -21.70 12.07 -9.66
C ASN A 188 -21.81 12.25 -11.17
N GLN A 189 -22.36 11.27 -11.91
CA GLN A 189 -22.47 11.34 -13.37
C GLN A 189 -23.47 12.41 -13.85
N ASN A 190 -24.48 12.73 -13.03
CA ASN A 190 -25.50 13.72 -13.38
C ASN A 190 -24.98 15.17 -13.36
N ASN A 191 -23.93 15.47 -12.59
CA ASN A 191 -23.25 16.78 -12.58
C ASN A 191 -22.06 16.85 -13.55
N LEU A 192 -21.84 15.82 -14.35
CA LEU A 192 -20.66 15.68 -15.23
C LEU A 192 -21.02 15.64 -16.72
N LYS A 193 -22.27 15.96 -17.09
CA LYS A 193 -22.73 15.98 -18.49
C LYS A 193 -21.87 16.86 -19.40
N ASP A 194 -21.08 17.79 -18.86
CA ASP A 194 -20.22 18.70 -19.62
C ASP A 194 -18.75 18.29 -19.67
N GLN A 195 -18.33 17.25 -18.93
CA GLN A 195 -17.00 16.66 -19.13
C GLN A 195 -17.10 15.62 -20.24
N LYS A 196 -17.15 16.11 -21.49
CA LYS A 196 -16.94 15.31 -22.69
C LYS A 196 -15.81 14.32 -22.41
N LEU A 197 -16.14 13.04 -22.49
CA LEU A 197 -15.19 11.96 -22.71
C LEU A 197 -14.26 12.41 -23.84
N SER A 198 -13.10 12.93 -23.47
CA SER A 198 -11.94 12.98 -24.35
C SER A 198 -11.60 11.52 -24.60
N TYR A 199 -12.25 10.95 -25.62
CA TYR A 199 -11.98 9.64 -26.15
C TYR A 199 -10.47 9.52 -26.30
N VAL A 200 -9.88 8.62 -25.52
CA VAL A 200 -8.54 8.15 -25.79
C VAL A 200 -8.68 7.20 -26.97
N ALA A 201 -8.56 7.75 -28.18
CA ALA A 201 -8.04 7.03 -29.34
C ALA A 201 -6.51 7.00 -29.24
#